data_AF-A0A8H5QYH2-F1
#
_entry.id   AF-A0A8H5QYH2-F1
#
_cell.length_a   1.000
_cell.length_b   1.000
_cell.length_c   1.000
_cell.angle_alpha   90.00
_cell.angle_beta   90.00
_cell.angle_gamma   90.00
#
_symmetry.space_group_name_H-M   'P 1'
#
loop_
_entity.id
_entity.type
_entity.pdbx_description
1 polymer ?
#
loop_
_entity_poly.entity_id
_entity_poly.type
_entity_poly.pdbx_seq_one_letter_code
_entity_poly.pdbx_strand_id
1 'polypeptide(L)'
;MKVLFLGASGSIGSEALRQCLAHPRITFVIAFVRRPLPVDNPKLQTVMIKDFLKWSDDILLPHVDAAAMICAMGSYRGNVNVDMEYPLAFQTAFAALLVKRPRREPFRFIHLSGKFVVQEQDAKLWVNDYPRKLKGLCEIRSLEVAKEHENVWKAWMLRPGGVITQRMRVPGYVAQLLLGDDYVIKNEELDMGSCNISAWLDTIPIHRPSTSEPEAKRRKTGHAPSPGRLPTPPHDTMSSPTKRPRSVSDDGSDGPSQSFIVDDVTPKAPKRRGRLYHDMSSASDVSSRSGRSSTSKASSPSKQQRDAAGEDTGYRVVSIERYEDWQPESLKDMRKVLEDIDQGNRIIPASQKDEVKRHVFLALVPANEQKFRRTRFPDLSFFDAVTESNLPSGVDWRWPGMSWVDRIFDRAADYLEENEAEAGWNADIHAPILSWVFRKDELEPQFLDYMYCTSTQISSMYKPSKSKSKLVDYCIYMQPGRESAEQVAIDNMRYRDRPSKSINHVDSGLLNKHPIAMSVETKREGEDYTNAINQMATWHSAQLRSLCYTPQGPARELSHIEFLPGIIVQGHDWNFVATIQRHGRAFTFHRVPIGTTRTRQGIFKIVLALQYLEHWIETKYWLAFRADVLGMGPGEVF
;
A
#
# COMPACT_ATOMS: atom_id res chain seq x y z
N MET A 1 40.40 -15.55 -1.51
CA MET A 1 39.42 -16.62 -1.21
C MET A 1 38.37 -16.70 -2.31
N LYS A 2 37.81 -17.91 -2.54
CA LYS A 2 36.72 -18.16 -3.50
C LYS A 2 35.35 -18.03 -2.79
N VAL A 3 34.42 -17.32 -3.43
CA VAL A 3 33.04 -17.11 -2.94
C VAL A 3 32.05 -17.61 -3.99
N LEU A 4 30.95 -18.23 -3.55
CA LEU A 4 29.84 -18.66 -4.40
C LEU A 4 28.68 -17.66 -4.33
N PHE A 5 27.88 -17.56 -5.38
CA PHE A 5 26.80 -16.57 -5.47
C PHE A 5 25.53 -17.14 -6.10
N LEU A 6 24.39 -16.91 -5.44
CA LEU A 6 23.03 -17.15 -5.93
C LEU A 6 22.26 -15.82 -5.97
N GLY A 7 21.50 -15.57 -7.02
CA GLY A 7 20.73 -14.32 -7.17
C GLY A 7 21.55 -13.10 -7.63
N ALA A 8 22.76 -13.30 -8.17
CA ALA A 8 23.68 -12.25 -8.63
C ALA A 8 23.11 -11.27 -9.69
N SER A 9 22.01 -11.61 -10.37
CA SER A 9 21.31 -10.73 -11.32
C SER A 9 20.16 -9.92 -10.70
N GLY A 10 19.89 -10.06 -9.40
CA GLY A 10 18.87 -9.29 -8.67
C GLY A 10 19.38 -7.92 -8.24
N SER A 11 18.48 -6.98 -7.95
CA SER A 11 18.79 -5.56 -7.69
C SER A 11 19.78 -5.31 -6.53
N ILE A 12 19.77 -6.18 -5.51
CA ILE A 12 20.72 -6.17 -4.39
C ILE A 12 21.92 -7.08 -4.70
N GLY A 13 21.65 -8.26 -5.27
CA GLY A 13 22.68 -9.26 -5.60
C GLY A 13 23.72 -8.78 -6.60
N SER A 14 23.38 -7.89 -7.54
CA SER A 14 24.32 -7.31 -8.49
C SER A 14 25.28 -6.30 -7.85
N GLU A 15 24.83 -5.57 -6.83
CA GLU A 15 25.67 -4.63 -6.07
C GLU A 15 26.57 -5.38 -5.08
N ALA A 16 26.02 -6.36 -4.36
CA ALA A 16 26.83 -7.27 -3.54
C ALA A 16 27.86 -8.06 -4.38
N LEU A 17 27.54 -8.42 -5.64
CA LEU A 17 28.53 -8.96 -6.58
C LEU A 17 29.60 -7.92 -6.93
N ARG A 18 29.22 -6.67 -7.26
CA ARG A 18 30.17 -5.59 -7.57
C ARG A 18 31.18 -5.38 -6.43
N GLN A 19 30.69 -5.35 -5.19
CA GLN A 19 31.51 -5.28 -3.98
C GLN A 19 32.43 -6.49 -3.84
N CYS A 20 31.91 -7.71 -4.05
CA CYS A 20 32.73 -8.93 -4.01
C CYS A 20 33.87 -8.94 -5.05
N LEU A 21 33.64 -8.38 -6.25
CA LEU A 21 34.67 -8.29 -7.29
C LEU A 21 35.72 -7.20 -6.94
N ALA A 22 35.29 -6.08 -6.35
CA ALA A 22 36.20 -5.04 -5.85
C ALA A 22 37.06 -5.53 -4.66
N HIS A 23 36.49 -6.34 -3.77
CA HIS A 23 37.12 -6.71 -2.49
C HIS A 23 38.50 -7.40 -2.69
N PRO A 24 39.60 -6.91 -2.08
CA PRO A 24 40.95 -7.40 -2.36
C PRO A 24 41.18 -8.85 -1.89
N ARG A 25 40.54 -9.25 -0.78
CA ARG A 25 40.63 -10.64 -0.26
C ARG A 25 39.83 -11.65 -1.09
N ILE A 26 38.84 -11.22 -1.89
CA ILE A 26 38.14 -12.10 -2.81
C ILE A 26 38.96 -12.20 -4.10
N THR A 27 39.37 -13.43 -4.39
CA THR A 27 40.23 -13.76 -5.52
C THR A 27 39.46 -14.41 -6.66
N PHE A 28 38.26 -14.96 -6.37
CA PHE A 28 37.40 -15.57 -7.38
C PHE A 28 35.94 -15.61 -6.89
N VAL A 29 34.98 -15.43 -7.80
CA VAL A 29 33.53 -15.49 -7.56
C VAL A 29 32.89 -16.44 -8.57
N ILE A 30 32.13 -17.43 -8.09
CA ILE A 30 31.32 -18.32 -8.92
C ILE A 30 29.86 -17.87 -8.81
N ALA A 31 29.28 -17.34 -9.89
CA ALA A 31 27.87 -16.96 -9.93
C ALA A 31 27.03 -18.03 -10.64
N PHE A 32 26.17 -18.72 -9.90
CA PHE A 32 25.22 -19.68 -10.46
C PHE A 32 23.98 -18.96 -10.98
N VAL A 33 23.73 -19.04 -12.29
CA VAL A 33 22.78 -18.16 -12.99
C VAL A 33 21.94 -18.88 -14.04
N ARG A 34 20.73 -18.36 -14.31
CA ARG A 34 19.84 -18.84 -15.40
C ARG A 34 20.09 -18.17 -16.76
N ARG A 35 20.88 -17.09 -16.77
CA ARG A 35 21.21 -16.24 -17.93
C ARG A 35 22.61 -15.63 -17.68
N PRO A 36 23.40 -15.32 -18.72
CA PRO A 36 24.66 -14.58 -18.55
C PRO A 36 24.47 -13.26 -17.79
N LEU A 37 25.49 -12.87 -17.02
CA LEU A 37 25.52 -11.57 -16.35
C LEU A 37 26.15 -10.52 -17.28
N PRO A 38 25.66 -9.26 -17.28
CA PRO A 38 26.23 -8.17 -18.08
C PRO A 38 27.47 -7.56 -17.39
N VAL A 39 28.38 -8.41 -16.91
CA VAL A 39 29.58 -8.04 -16.17
C VAL A 39 30.73 -8.94 -16.64
N ASP A 40 31.72 -8.35 -17.30
CA ASP A 40 32.99 -9.00 -17.58
C ASP A 40 34.00 -8.62 -16.48
N ASN A 41 34.67 -9.61 -15.90
CA ASN A 41 35.67 -9.42 -14.85
C ASN A 41 36.53 -10.68 -14.67
N PRO A 42 37.88 -10.59 -14.59
CA PRO A 42 38.75 -11.76 -14.47
C PRO A 42 38.60 -12.54 -13.15
N LYS A 43 37.95 -11.98 -12.11
CA LYS A 43 37.58 -12.72 -10.89
C LYS A 43 36.25 -13.47 -11.02
N LEU A 44 35.43 -13.23 -12.05
CA LEU A 44 34.07 -13.75 -12.17
C LEU A 44 34.00 -14.94 -13.13
N GLN A 45 33.46 -16.06 -12.66
CA GLN A 45 32.98 -17.15 -13.51
C GLN A 45 31.47 -17.30 -13.33
N THR A 46 30.71 -17.29 -14.43
CA THR A 46 29.29 -17.66 -14.41
C THR A 46 29.12 -19.15 -14.71
N VAL A 47 28.25 -19.82 -13.96
CA VAL A 47 27.88 -21.23 -14.17
C VAL A 47 26.38 -21.29 -14.49
N MET A 48 26.04 -21.85 -15.65
CA MET A 48 24.68 -21.85 -16.19
C MET A 48 23.86 -23.02 -15.62
N ILE A 49 22.95 -22.73 -14.69
CA ILE A 49 22.08 -23.72 -14.05
C ILE A 49 20.69 -23.67 -14.70
N LYS A 50 20.21 -24.83 -15.18
CA LYS A 50 18.88 -24.96 -15.84
C LYS A 50 17.73 -25.11 -14.84
N ASP A 51 17.95 -25.86 -13.76
CA ASP A 51 16.97 -26.19 -12.72
C ASP A 51 17.66 -26.05 -11.36
N PHE A 52 17.20 -25.11 -10.52
CA PHE A 52 17.83 -24.79 -9.24
C PHE A 52 17.38 -25.73 -8.10
N LEU A 53 16.48 -26.68 -8.38
CA LEU A 53 16.17 -27.80 -7.48
C LEU A 53 17.16 -28.95 -7.62
N LYS A 54 18.04 -28.94 -8.63
CA LYS A 54 18.91 -30.07 -8.98
C LYS A 54 20.37 -29.64 -9.02
N TRP A 55 21.11 -30.07 -8.02
CA TRP A 55 22.55 -29.84 -7.88
C TRP A 55 23.26 -31.19 -7.90
N SER A 56 24.03 -31.45 -8.96
CA SER A 56 24.79 -32.69 -9.14
C SER A 56 26.25 -32.52 -8.72
N ASP A 57 26.90 -33.63 -8.36
CA ASP A 57 28.28 -33.62 -7.86
C ASP A 57 29.27 -33.00 -8.88
N ASP A 58 29.04 -33.10 -10.20
CA ASP A 58 29.87 -32.46 -11.23
C ASP A 58 29.81 -30.92 -11.22
N ILE A 59 28.67 -30.34 -10.82
CA ILE A 59 28.49 -28.89 -10.66
C ILE A 59 29.09 -28.40 -9.34
N LEU A 60 29.02 -29.21 -8.28
CA LEU A 60 29.41 -28.81 -6.92
C LEU A 60 30.87 -29.14 -6.56
N LEU A 61 31.43 -30.26 -7.04
CA LEU A 61 32.80 -30.69 -6.75
C LEU A 61 33.89 -29.67 -7.12
N PRO A 62 33.82 -28.91 -8.24
CA PRO A 62 34.81 -27.88 -8.59
C PRO A 62 34.84 -26.66 -7.64
N HIS A 63 33.94 -26.64 -6.66
CA HIS A 63 33.64 -25.48 -5.82
C HIS A 63 33.69 -25.78 -4.31
N VAL A 64 34.02 -27.01 -3.91
CA VAL A 64 34.14 -27.40 -2.48
C VAL A 64 35.26 -26.69 -1.73
N ASP A 65 36.18 -26.02 -2.41
CA ASP A 65 37.23 -25.17 -1.83
C ASP A 65 36.74 -23.75 -1.47
N ALA A 66 35.52 -23.37 -1.86
CA ALA A 66 34.96 -22.06 -1.54
C ALA A 66 34.76 -21.87 -0.03
N ALA A 67 34.91 -20.62 0.43
CA ALA A 67 34.80 -20.26 1.84
C ALA A 67 33.36 -19.90 2.25
N ALA A 68 32.59 -19.31 1.33
CA ALA A 68 31.24 -18.81 1.59
C ALA A 68 30.33 -18.85 0.35
N MET A 69 29.02 -18.77 0.59
CA MET A 69 27.95 -18.52 -0.39
C MET A 69 27.20 -17.25 -0.01
N ILE A 70 26.92 -16.39 -0.98
CA ILE A 70 25.97 -15.27 -0.84
C ILE A 70 24.69 -15.64 -1.60
N CYS A 71 23.61 -15.90 -0.87
CA CYS A 71 22.29 -16.15 -1.43
C CYS A 71 21.44 -14.88 -1.39
N ALA A 72 21.45 -14.13 -2.50
CA ALA A 72 20.62 -12.95 -2.76
C ALA A 72 19.39 -13.27 -3.64
N MET A 73 18.86 -14.49 -3.54
CA MET A 73 17.61 -14.87 -4.19
C MET A 73 16.41 -14.44 -3.35
N GLY A 74 15.37 -13.95 -4.02
CA GLY A 74 14.09 -13.65 -3.37
C GLY A 74 13.10 -12.98 -4.33
N SER A 75 11.85 -12.88 -3.91
CA SER A 75 10.77 -12.18 -4.60
C SER A 75 10.06 -11.16 -3.69
N TYR A 76 9.26 -10.29 -4.28
CA TYR A 76 8.44 -9.32 -3.54
C TYR A 76 7.08 -9.87 -3.08
N ARG A 77 6.55 -10.91 -3.75
CA ARG A 77 5.19 -11.43 -3.49
C ARG A 77 5.14 -12.78 -2.77
N GLY A 78 6.29 -13.45 -2.65
CA GLY A 78 6.38 -14.80 -2.12
C GLY A 78 6.25 -15.81 -3.25
N ASN A 79 7.37 -16.42 -3.63
CA ASN A 79 7.44 -17.50 -4.59
C ASN A 79 8.21 -18.64 -3.94
N VAL A 80 7.51 -19.73 -3.61
CA VAL A 80 8.03 -20.88 -2.86
C VAL A 80 9.38 -21.36 -3.40
N ASN A 81 9.52 -21.43 -4.73
CA ASN A 81 10.75 -21.90 -5.36
C ASN A 81 11.93 -20.92 -5.12
N VAL A 82 11.76 -19.62 -5.40
CA VAL A 82 12.86 -18.63 -5.29
C VAL A 82 13.14 -18.20 -3.86
N ASP A 83 12.12 -18.07 -3.02
CA ASP A 83 12.23 -17.62 -1.62
C ASP A 83 12.50 -18.76 -0.62
N MET A 84 12.39 -20.04 -1.02
CA MET A 84 12.64 -21.17 -0.12
C MET A 84 13.30 -22.40 -0.77
N GLU A 85 12.76 -22.98 -1.85
CA GLU A 85 13.24 -24.29 -2.33
C GLU A 85 14.63 -24.23 -3.01
N TYR A 86 14.88 -23.23 -3.87
CA TYR A 86 16.18 -23.09 -4.55
C TYR A 86 17.32 -22.81 -3.55
N PRO A 87 17.16 -21.93 -2.52
CA PRO A 87 18.14 -21.85 -1.42
C PRO A 87 18.35 -23.18 -0.72
N LEU A 88 17.29 -23.89 -0.30
CA LEU A 88 17.42 -25.13 0.47
C LEU A 88 18.02 -26.28 -0.35
N ALA A 89 17.64 -26.44 -1.63
CA ALA A 89 18.18 -27.46 -2.51
C ALA A 89 19.71 -27.33 -2.69
N PHE A 90 20.23 -26.10 -2.78
CA PHE A 90 21.67 -25.87 -2.76
C PHE A 90 22.28 -26.23 -1.40
N GLN A 91 21.67 -25.77 -0.30
CA GLN A 91 22.19 -26.03 1.06
C GLN A 91 22.30 -27.52 1.36
N THR A 92 21.23 -28.30 1.16
CA THR A 92 21.21 -29.75 1.42
C THR A 92 22.23 -30.49 0.54
N ALA A 93 22.28 -30.21 -0.77
CA ALA A 93 23.20 -30.89 -1.68
C ALA A 93 24.67 -30.56 -1.37
N PHE A 94 24.99 -29.29 -1.13
CA PHE A 94 26.37 -28.87 -0.89
C PHE A 94 26.85 -29.25 0.51
N ALA A 95 26.01 -29.16 1.55
CA ALA A 95 26.40 -29.59 2.89
C ALA A 95 26.67 -31.10 2.96
N ALA A 96 25.82 -31.93 2.34
CA ALA A 96 26.05 -33.38 2.22
C ALA A 96 27.34 -33.72 1.46
N LEU A 97 27.76 -32.89 0.49
CA LEU A 97 29.04 -33.03 -0.20
C LEU A 97 30.23 -32.63 0.69
N LEU A 98 30.08 -31.62 1.55
CA LEU A 98 31.12 -31.16 2.47
C LEU A 98 31.33 -32.06 3.69
N VAL A 99 30.30 -32.78 4.16
CA VAL A 99 30.43 -33.84 5.19
C VAL A 99 31.45 -34.90 4.76
N LYS A 100 31.56 -35.20 3.45
CA LYS A 100 32.57 -36.12 2.89
C LYS A 100 34.01 -35.58 2.95
N ARG A 101 34.23 -34.33 3.39
CA ARG A 101 35.54 -33.65 3.45
C ARG A 101 35.70 -32.81 4.73
N PRO A 102 35.69 -33.41 5.93
CA PRO A 102 35.61 -32.68 7.21
C PRO A 102 36.88 -31.91 7.62
N ARG A 103 38.01 -32.07 6.92
CA ARG A 103 39.25 -31.30 7.16
C ARG A 103 39.18 -29.91 6.51
N ARG A 104 38.21 -29.09 6.94
CA ARG A 104 38.02 -27.73 6.42
C ARG A 104 37.48 -26.77 7.48
N GLU A 105 37.72 -25.48 7.27
CA GLU A 105 36.92 -24.41 7.88
C GLU A 105 35.44 -24.56 7.49
N PRO A 106 34.48 -24.44 8.43
CA PRO A 106 33.05 -24.51 8.13
C PRO A 106 32.63 -23.54 7.02
N PHE A 107 31.84 -24.03 6.07
CA PHE A 107 31.32 -23.24 4.97
C PHE A 107 30.26 -22.26 5.45
N ARG A 108 30.40 -20.99 5.04
CA ARG A 108 29.58 -19.88 5.52
C ARG A 108 28.48 -19.54 4.50
N PHE A 109 27.25 -19.98 4.74
CA PHE A 109 26.10 -19.65 3.89
C PHE A 109 25.40 -18.39 4.39
N ILE A 110 25.47 -17.30 3.65
CA ILE A 110 24.71 -16.07 3.94
C ILE A 110 23.39 -16.12 3.17
N HIS A 111 22.27 -15.99 3.87
CA HIS A 111 20.98 -15.71 3.25
C HIS A 111 20.67 -14.21 3.40
N LEU A 112 20.45 -13.52 2.28
CA LEU A 112 19.89 -12.18 2.26
C LEU A 112 18.38 -12.24 2.55
N SER A 113 18.04 -12.16 3.83
CA SER A 113 16.69 -12.06 4.34
C SER A 113 16.25 -10.59 4.40
N GLY A 114 15.44 -10.19 5.39
CA GLY A 114 15.07 -8.79 5.62
C GLY A 114 14.58 -8.51 7.05
N LYS A 115 14.70 -7.26 7.50
CA LYS A 115 14.41 -6.77 8.87
C LYS A 115 13.00 -7.10 9.37
N PHE A 116 12.05 -7.32 8.45
CA PHE A 116 10.64 -7.60 8.75
C PHE A 116 10.23 -9.07 8.49
N VAL A 117 11.16 -9.98 8.19
CA VAL A 117 10.89 -11.42 8.03
C VAL A 117 10.49 -12.03 9.37
N VAL A 118 9.50 -12.94 9.37
CA VAL A 118 8.88 -13.48 10.59
C VAL A 118 8.96 -15.00 10.58
N GLN A 119 9.62 -15.56 11.59
CA GLN A 119 9.81 -17.01 11.75
C GLN A 119 8.57 -17.70 12.35
N GLU A 120 7.85 -17.03 13.24
CA GLU A 120 6.57 -17.48 13.78
C GLU A 120 5.52 -17.57 12.66
N GLN A 121 5.15 -18.79 12.27
CA GLN A 121 4.29 -19.01 11.10
C GLN A 121 2.80 -18.70 11.38
N ASP A 122 2.37 -18.82 12.63
CA ASP A 122 0.99 -18.58 13.06
C ASP A 122 0.68 -17.09 13.38
N ALA A 123 1.72 -16.25 13.50
CA ALA A 123 1.59 -14.82 13.74
C ALA A 123 0.72 -14.14 12.66
N LYS A 124 -0.24 -13.29 13.02
CA LYS A 124 -1.10 -12.59 12.06
C LYS A 124 -0.45 -11.27 11.63
N LEU A 125 -0.07 -11.13 10.36
CA LEU A 125 0.64 -9.94 9.87
C LEU A 125 -0.22 -9.13 8.89
N TRP A 126 -0.55 -7.90 9.27
CA TRP A 126 -1.39 -7.01 8.45
C TRP A 126 -0.78 -6.59 7.10
N VAL A 127 0.55 -6.63 6.98
CA VAL A 127 1.27 -6.27 5.74
C VAL A 127 2.21 -7.40 5.32
N ASN A 128 2.06 -7.87 4.07
CA ASN A 128 2.93 -8.84 3.42
C ASN A 128 3.07 -10.19 4.17
N ASP A 129 1.99 -10.68 4.79
CA ASP A 129 1.95 -11.91 5.61
C ASP A 129 2.66 -13.11 4.97
N TYR A 130 2.14 -13.57 3.84
CA TYR A 130 2.65 -14.73 3.11
C TYR A 130 4.15 -14.65 2.76
N PRO A 131 4.66 -13.61 2.07
CA PRO A 131 6.10 -13.51 1.77
C PRO A 131 6.99 -13.33 3.02
N ARG A 132 6.49 -12.72 4.11
CA ARG A 132 7.27 -12.56 5.34
C ARG A 132 7.42 -13.86 6.11
N LYS A 133 6.35 -14.67 6.17
CA LYS A 133 6.33 -16.01 6.76
C LYS A 133 7.14 -17.01 5.94
N LEU A 134 6.91 -17.05 4.62
CA LEU A 134 7.60 -17.95 3.69
C LEU A 134 9.13 -17.80 3.78
N LYS A 135 9.62 -16.55 3.88
CA LYS A 135 11.05 -16.28 4.09
C LYS A 135 11.52 -16.74 5.46
N GLY A 136 10.73 -16.52 6.52
CA GLY A 136 11.07 -17.00 7.87
C GLY A 136 11.08 -18.52 7.98
N LEU A 137 10.22 -19.22 7.25
CA LEU A 137 10.25 -20.68 7.12
C LEU A 137 11.52 -21.15 6.40
N CYS A 138 12.00 -20.41 5.40
CA CYS A 138 13.30 -20.67 4.80
C CYS A 138 14.46 -20.37 5.76
N GLU A 139 14.39 -19.31 6.58
CA GLU A 139 15.40 -19.06 7.61
C GLU A 139 15.47 -20.21 8.62
N ILE A 140 14.32 -20.65 9.16
CA ILE A 140 14.22 -21.81 10.07
C ILE A 140 14.91 -23.03 9.44
N ARG A 141 14.51 -23.40 8.22
CA ARG A 141 15.07 -24.56 7.51
C ARG A 141 16.55 -24.42 7.17
N SER A 142 17.04 -23.19 6.93
CA SER A 142 18.47 -22.92 6.72
C SER A 142 19.28 -23.08 8.01
N LEU A 143 18.67 -22.76 9.16
CA LEU A 143 19.27 -22.96 10.49
C LEU A 143 19.20 -24.43 10.93
N GLU A 144 18.15 -25.17 10.55
CA GLU A 144 18.05 -26.63 10.74
C GLU A 144 19.20 -27.35 10.00
N VAL A 145 19.39 -27.10 8.70
CA VAL A 145 20.52 -27.66 7.93
C VAL A 145 21.88 -27.25 8.51
N ALA A 146 22.01 -26.04 9.07
CA ALA A 146 23.23 -25.61 9.73
C ALA A 146 23.48 -26.29 11.09
N LYS A 147 22.43 -26.77 11.77
CA LYS A 147 22.52 -27.56 13.00
C LYS A 147 22.86 -29.02 12.70
N GLU A 148 22.22 -29.61 11.69
CA GLU A 148 22.49 -30.98 11.21
C GLU A 148 23.92 -31.17 10.68
N HIS A 149 24.55 -30.08 10.21
CA HIS A 149 25.89 -30.09 9.62
C HIS A 149 26.87 -29.15 10.32
N GLU A 150 26.69 -28.90 11.62
CA GLU A 150 27.39 -27.85 12.38
C GLU A 150 28.94 -27.87 12.29
N ASN A 151 29.53 -29.04 12.04
CA ASN A 151 30.98 -29.23 11.91
C ASN A 151 31.54 -28.74 10.57
N VAL A 152 30.71 -28.62 9.52
CA VAL A 152 31.12 -28.23 8.16
C VAL A 152 30.30 -27.07 7.58
N TRP A 153 29.24 -26.63 8.26
CA TRP A 153 28.31 -25.60 7.80
C TRP A 153 27.99 -24.59 8.90
N LYS A 154 27.85 -23.30 8.53
CA LYS A 154 27.28 -22.23 9.37
C LYS A 154 26.41 -21.33 8.49
N ALA A 155 25.13 -21.18 8.84
CA ALA A 155 24.20 -20.29 8.15
C ALA A 155 24.06 -18.94 8.87
N TRP A 156 23.99 -17.86 8.11
CA TRP A 156 23.88 -16.48 8.59
C TRP A 156 22.71 -15.77 7.90
N MET A 157 21.69 -15.37 8.66
CA MET A 157 20.52 -14.68 8.14
C MET A 157 20.75 -13.16 8.19
N LEU A 158 21.24 -12.58 7.09
CA LEU A 158 21.46 -11.15 6.97
C LEU A 158 20.11 -10.46 6.74
N ARG A 159 19.64 -9.66 7.71
CA ARG A 159 18.32 -9.00 7.71
C ARG A 159 18.43 -7.47 7.53
N PRO A 160 18.78 -6.95 6.34
CA PRO A 160 18.81 -5.52 6.08
C PRO A 160 17.40 -4.91 6.13
N GLY A 161 17.32 -3.59 6.26
CA GLY A 161 16.09 -2.84 6.07
C GLY A 161 15.57 -2.86 4.62
N GLY A 162 14.71 -1.91 4.27
CA GLY A 162 14.44 -1.62 2.86
C GLY A 162 15.74 -1.22 2.15
N VAL A 163 15.90 -1.56 0.87
CA VAL A 163 17.09 -1.19 0.09
C VAL A 163 16.68 -0.32 -1.09
N ILE A 164 17.19 0.91 -1.14
CA ILE A 164 16.93 1.85 -2.24
C ILE A 164 17.77 1.46 -3.44
N THR A 165 17.20 0.60 -4.27
CA THR A 165 17.74 0.26 -5.60
C THR A 165 17.48 1.42 -6.58
N GLN A 166 18.30 1.57 -7.62
CA GLN A 166 18.14 2.67 -8.60
C GLN A 166 16.75 2.74 -9.26
N ARG A 167 16.05 1.60 -9.41
CA ARG A 167 14.67 1.54 -9.94
C ARG A 167 13.60 1.97 -8.92
N MET A 168 13.92 1.92 -7.64
CA MET A 168 13.05 2.32 -6.53
C MET A 168 13.53 3.63 -5.90
N ARG A 169 14.28 4.48 -6.62
CA ARG A 169 14.98 5.63 -6.01
C ARG A 169 14.03 6.61 -5.33
N VAL A 170 12.97 7.05 -6.01
CA VAL A 170 11.99 8.00 -5.44
C VAL A 170 11.13 7.35 -4.35
N PRO A 171 10.45 6.20 -4.56
CA PRO A 171 9.66 5.57 -3.49
C PRO A 171 10.52 5.09 -2.30
N GLY A 172 11.77 4.72 -2.55
CA GLY A 172 12.73 4.30 -1.54
C GLY A 172 13.24 5.47 -0.70
N TYR A 173 13.49 6.64 -1.29
CA TYR A 173 13.79 7.85 -0.52
C TYR A 173 12.60 8.32 0.30
N VAL A 174 11.38 8.24 -0.21
CA VAL A 174 10.16 8.47 0.58
C VAL A 174 10.08 7.47 1.74
N ALA A 175 10.35 6.19 1.51
CA ALA A 175 10.41 5.19 2.57
C ALA A 175 11.55 5.43 3.60
N GLN A 176 12.70 5.95 3.18
CA GLN A 176 13.79 6.37 4.08
C GLN A 176 13.40 7.59 4.92
N LEU A 177 12.69 8.55 4.33
CA LEU A 177 12.18 9.72 5.05
C LEU A 177 11.12 9.34 6.11
N LEU A 178 10.26 8.37 5.78
CA LEU A 178 9.17 7.89 6.65
C LEU A 178 9.63 6.90 7.74
N LEU A 179 10.57 6.01 7.43
CA LEU A 179 11.02 4.94 8.34
C LEU A 179 12.36 5.24 9.02
N GLY A 180 13.15 6.17 8.48
CA GLY A 180 14.49 6.51 8.95
C GLY A 180 15.59 5.60 8.40
N ASP A 181 16.83 6.10 8.48
CA ASP A 181 18.04 5.46 7.94
C ASP A 181 18.33 4.07 8.56
N ASP A 182 17.95 3.85 9.82
CA ASP A 182 18.03 2.56 10.50
C ASP A 182 17.14 1.47 9.84
N TYR A 183 16.17 1.87 9.01
CA TYR A 183 15.15 0.99 8.41
C TYR A 183 15.19 0.97 6.88
N VAL A 184 15.86 1.92 6.23
CA VAL A 184 16.08 1.94 4.78
C VAL A 184 17.49 2.43 4.47
N ILE A 185 18.26 1.59 3.79
CA ILE A 185 19.64 1.87 3.33
C ILE A 185 19.67 2.06 1.81
N LYS A 186 20.56 2.90 1.27
CA LYS A 186 20.80 2.91 -0.18
C LYS A 186 21.50 1.61 -0.60
N ASN A 187 21.32 1.16 -1.85
CA ASN A 187 22.03 -0.02 -2.37
C ASN A 187 23.56 0.19 -2.26
N GLU A 188 24.02 1.41 -2.52
CA GLU A 188 25.40 1.87 -2.41
C GLU A 188 25.91 1.94 -0.95
N GLU A 189 25.02 1.95 0.05
CA GLU A 189 25.34 2.04 1.49
C GLU A 189 25.40 0.67 2.19
N LEU A 190 25.29 -0.43 1.44
CA LEU A 190 25.56 -1.79 1.93
C LEU A 190 26.96 -1.97 2.53
N ASP A 191 27.88 -1.01 2.31
CA ASP A 191 29.25 -0.98 2.82
C ASP A 191 29.43 -0.05 4.05
N MET A 192 28.40 0.73 4.45
CA MET A 192 28.53 1.76 5.51
C MET A 192 27.60 1.56 6.72
N GLY A 193 26.67 0.60 6.67
CA GLY A 193 25.74 0.29 7.78
C GLY A 193 26.09 -0.98 8.56
N SER A 194 25.24 -1.34 9.52
CA SER A 194 25.35 -2.57 10.34
C SER A 194 25.16 -3.89 9.56
N CYS A 195 24.95 -3.82 8.25
CA CYS A 195 24.90 -4.95 7.32
C CYS A 195 26.13 -5.02 6.38
N ASN A 196 27.26 -4.41 6.78
CA ASN A 196 28.46 -4.32 5.95
C ASN A 196 29.00 -5.70 5.51
N ILE A 197 28.86 -5.96 4.20
CA ILE A 197 29.33 -7.20 3.56
C ILE A 197 30.87 -7.27 3.54
N SER A 198 31.58 -6.17 3.29
CA SER A 198 33.04 -6.10 3.31
C SER A 198 33.61 -6.40 4.70
N ALA A 199 33.09 -5.74 5.74
CA ALA A 199 33.51 -5.98 7.12
C ALA A 199 33.21 -7.43 7.57
N TRP A 200 32.09 -8.02 7.13
CA TRP A 200 31.83 -9.45 7.37
C TRP A 200 32.79 -10.36 6.59
N LEU A 201 33.06 -10.06 5.32
CA LEU A 201 34.07 -10.77 4.51
C LEU A 201 35.46 -10.71 5.16
N ASP A 202 35.77 -9.61 5.86
CA ASP A 202 37.00 -9.47 6.63
C ASP A 202 37.06 -10.37 7.88
N THR A 203 35.91 -10.79 8.44
CA THR A 203 35.86 -11.78 9.54
C THR A 203 36.12 -13.22 9.09
N ILE A 204 36.05 -13.54 7.78
CA ILE A 204 36.38 -14.90 7.29
C ILE A 204 37.88 -15.13 7.47
N PRO A 205 38.33 -16.14 8.25
CA PRO A 205 39.75 -16.40 8.46
C PRO A 205 40.51 -16.61 7.15
N ILE A 206 41.57 -15.84 6.93
CA ILE A 206 42.48 -16.08 5.80
C ILE A 206 43.33 -17.30 6.15
N HIS A 207 42.97 -18.47 5.61
CA HIS A 207 43.92 -19.56 5.54
C HIS A 207 45.00 -19.19 4.51
N ARG A 208 46.16 -18.71 4.99
CA ARG A 208 47.40 -18.86 4.23
C ARG A 208 47.59 -20.37 4.05
N PRO A 209 47.88 -20.89 2.85
CA PRO A 209 48.26 -22.29 2.72
C PRO A 209 49.47 -22.53 3.62
N SER A 210 49.42 -23.55 4.47
CA SER A 210 50.57 -23.97 5.25
C SER A 210 51.70 -24.34 4.28
N THR A 211 52.87 -23.73 4.45
CA THR A 211 54.07 -24.05 3.66
C THR A 211 54.70 -25.34 4.16
N SER A 212 53.91 -26.42 4.18
CA SER A 212 54.25 -27.72 4.77
C SER A 212 53.32 -28.86 4.33
N GLU A 213 52.93 -28.91 3.05
CA GLU A 213 52.59 -30.20 2.41
C GLU A 213 53.65 -30.50 1.33
N PRO A 214 54.15 -31.75 1.24
CA PRO A 214 55.25 -32.09 0.34
C PRO A 214 54.80 -32.16 -1.13
N GLU A 215 55.74 -31.93 -2.05
CA GLU A 215 55.49 -32.03 -3.49
C GLU A 215 54.81 -33.36 -3.87
N ALA A 216 53.72 -33.27 -4.62
CA ALA A 216 53.05 -34.44 -5.21
C ALA A 216 53.98 -35.09 -6.26
N LYS A 217 54.78 -36.07 -5.81
CA LYS A 217 55.80 -36.75 -6.63
C LYS A 217 55.24 -37.19 -7.99
N ARG A 218 55.75 -36.54 -9.04
CA ARG A 218 55.52 -36.80 -10.47
C ARG A 218 55.69 -38.28 -10.81
N ARG A 219 54.61 -39.06 -10.74
CA ARG A 219 54.64 -40.51 -11.01
C ARG A 219 54.82 -40.75 -12.51
N LYS A 220 55.84 -41.52 -12.88
CA LYS A 220 56.25 -41.71 -14.30
C LYS A 220 55.14 -42.33 -15.14
N THR A 221 55.04 -41.86 -16.38
CA THR A 221 54.28 -42.49 -17.48
C THR A 221 54.85 -43.86 -17.85
N GLY A 222 53.99 -44.85 -18.06
CA GLY A 222 54.33 -46.14 -18.67
C GLY A 222 53.63 -46.30 -20.02
N HIS A 223 54.43 -46.39 -21.08
CA HIS A 223 54.12 -46.66 -22.50
C HIS A 223 52.67 -46.66 -23.04
N ALA A 224 52.46 -45.84 -24.06
CA ALA A 224 51.59 -46.19 -25.19
C ALA A 224 52.30 -47.18 -26.14
N PRO A 225 51.58 -47.77 -27.10
CA PRO A 225 51.95 -47.47 -28.49
C PRO A 225 50.80 -46.85 -29.31
N SER A 226 51.18 -46.21 -30.42
CA SER A 226 50.31 -45.57 -31.42
C SER A 226 50.75 -46.09 -32.81
N PRO A 227 50.24 -45.60 -33.96
CA PRO A 227 49.06 -44.75 -34.23
C PRO A 227 48.09 -45.32 -35.30
N GLY A 228 46.92 -44.69 -35.50
CA GLY A 228 45.97 -45.04 -36.57
C GLY A 228 45.18 -43.83 -37.08
N ARG A 229 45.15 -43.62 -38.40
CA ARG A 229 44.62 -42.43 -39.10
C ARG A 229 43.09 -42.27 -39.05
N LEU A 230 42.63 -41.01 -39.09
CA LEU A 230 41.33 -40.57 -39.65
C LEU A 230 41.39 -40.62 -41.19
N PRO A 231 40.28 -40.88 -41.92
CA PRO A 231 39.37 -39.78 -42.29
C PRO A 231 37.86 -40.16 -42.30
N THR A 232 37.03 -39.19 -42.69
CA THR A 232 35.55 -39.17 -42.67
C THR A 232 34.92 -39.64 -44.02
N PRO A 233 33.59 -39.48 -44.22
CA PRO A 233 32.55 -40.53 -44.29
C PRO A 233 32.37 -41.18 -45.69
N PRO A 234 31.33 -42.02 -45.88
CA PRO A 234 30.25 -41.57 -46.78
C PRO A 234 28.82 -41.91 -46.30
N HIS A 235 27.85 -41.66 -47.19
CA HIS A 235 26.39 -41.69 -47.00
C HIS A 235 25.73 -43.04 -47.41
N ASP A 236 24.44 -43.15 -47.08
CA ASP A 236 23.35 -43.75 -47.89
C ASP A 236 22.91 -45.24 -47.89
N THR A 237 21.58 -45.33 -47.97
CA THR A 237 20.68 -46.36 -48.59
C THR A 237 20.29 -47.67 -47.88
N MET A 238 19.00 -47.69 -47.49
CA MET A 238 17.94 -48.68 -47.85
C MET A 238 18.20 -50.20 -47.62
N SER A 239 17.31 -50.93 -46.94
CA SER A 239 16.02 -51.32 -47.52
C SER A 239 14.98 -51.85 -46.51
N SER A 240 13.69 -51.82 -46.90
CA SER A 240 12.55 -52.48 -46.21
C SER A 240 12.36 -53.93 -46.71
N PRO A 241 11.40 -54.75 -46.20
CA PRO A 241 9.93 -54.56 -46.37
C PRO A 241 9.14 -54.87 -45.06
N THR A 242 7.80 -54.85 -44.93
CA THR A 242 6.61 -54.57 -45.80
C THR A 242 5.58 -53.77 -44.93
N LYS A 243 4.24 -53.65 -45.11
CA LYS A 243 3.17 -54.24 -45.95
C LYS A 243 2.00 -53.23 -46.13
N ARG A 244 0.85 -53.68 -46.67
CA ARG A 244 -0.42 -52.95 -46.92
C ARG A 244 -1.59 -53.98 -46.92
N PRO A 245 -2.90 -53.65 -47.14
CA PRO A 245 -3.55 -52.42 -47.69
C PRO A 245 -4.64 -51.84 -46.71
N ARG A 246 -5.76 -51.14 -47.03
CA ARG A 246 -6.49 -50.76 -48.28
C ARG A 246 -7.38 -49.48 -48.09
N SER A 247 -8.07 -49.10 -49.17
CA SER A 247 -9.29 -48.28 -49.43
C SER A 247 -10.34 -48.05 -48.31
N VAL A 248 -11.27 -47.07 -48.38
CA VAL A 248 -11.95 -46.35 -49.51
C VAL A 248 -12.17 -44.87 -49.06
N SER A 249 -11.79 -43.78 -49.76
CA SER A 249 -12.43 -43.06 -50.91
C SER A 249 -13.95 -42.79 -50.82
N ASP A 250 -14.59 -41.67 -51.23
CA ASP A 250 -14.27 -40.23 -51.56
C ASP A 250 -15.64 -39.46 -51.39
N ASP A 251 -15.89 -38.14 -51.50
CA ASP A 251 -15.19 -36.88 -51.87
C ASP A 251 -15.73 -35.72 -50.93
N GLY A 252 -16.08 -34.45 -51.24
CA GLY A 252 -16.05 -33.58 -52.44
C GLY A 252 -16.71 -32.17 -52.27
N SER A 253 -16.27 -31.19 -53.08
CA SER A 253 -16.81 -29.83 -53.43
C SER A 253 -17.58 -28.89 -52.45
N ASP A 254 -17.08 -27.64 -52.37
CA ASP A 254 -17.76 -26.31 -52.34
C ASP A 254 -18.74 -25.83 -51.23
N GLY A 255 -18.86 -24.49 -51.09
CA GLY A 255 -19.80 -23.76 -50.22
C GLY A 255 -20.58 -22.67 -51.01
N PRO A 256 -20.98 -21.50 -50.45
CA PRO A 256 -20.88 -20.98 -49.07
C PRO A 256 -22.21 -20.35 -48.55
N SER A 257 -22.15 -19.61 -47.41
CA SER A 257 -23.08 -18.54 -46.94
C SER A 257 -24.14 -18.87 -45.86
N GLN A 258 -24.33 -17.89 -44.94
CA GLN A 258 -25.47 -17.65 -44.03
C GLN A 258 -25.81 -18.72 -42.96
N SER A 259 -26.42 -18.40 -41.79
CA SER A 259 -26.48 -17.15 -40.99
C SER A 259 -27.18 -17.41 -39.64
N PHE A 260 -26.76 -16.76 -38.54
CA PHE A 260 -27.47 -16.68 -37.23
C PHE A 260 -27.64 -18.05 -36.48
N ILE A 261 -27.84 -18.19 -35.14
CA ILE A 261 -27.63 -17.30 -33.97
C ILE A 261 -27.49 -18.16 -32.67
N VAL A 262 -26.72 -17.67 -31.69
CA VAL A 262 -26.80 -17.96 -30.22
C VAL A 262 -26.31 -19.30 -29.60
N ASP A 263 -25.84 -19.13 -28.36
CA ASP A 263 -25.63 -20.02 -27.19
C ASP A 263 -24.30 -20.77 -26.91
N ASP A 264 -23.99 -20.79 -25.61
CA ASP A 264 -22.73 -21.19 -24.95
C ASP A 264 -22.89 -22.50 -24.18
N VAL A 265 -22.02 -23.49 -24.46
CA VAL A 265 -21.74 -24.60 -23.53
C VAL A 265 -20.25 -24.94 -23.54
N THR A 266 -19.55 -24.58 -22.47
CA THR A 266 -18.15 -25.00 -22.22
C THR A 266 -18.03 -26.44 -21.67
N PRO A 267 -17.30 -27.37 -22.32
CA PRO A 267 -17.02 -28.70 -21.77
C PRO A 267 -15.81 -28.71 -20.81
N LYS A 268 -15.89 -29.45 -19.70
CA LYS A 268 -14.78 -29.64 -18.74
C LYS A 268 -14.08 -30.99 -18.93
N ALA A 269 -12.76 -31.01 -18.72
CA ALA A 269 -11.94 -32.23 -18.77
C ALA A 269 -12.18 -33.17 -17.55
N PRO A 270 -11.95 -34.50 -17.68
CA PRO A 270 -12.48 -35.50 -16.76
C PRO A 270 -11.57 -35.88 -15.58
N LYS A 271 -12.17 -36.45 -14.52
CA LYS A 271 -11.48 -37.20 -13.46
C LYS A 271 -11.62 -38.72 -13.68
N ARG A 272 -10.57 -39.51 -13.43
CA ARG A 272 -10.65 -40.98 -13.27
C ARG A 272 -10.27 -41.41 -11.85
N ARG A 273 -10.69 -42.62 -11.45
CA ARG A 273 -10.69 -43.16 -10.08
C ARG A 273 -9.59 -44.21 -9.83
N GLY A 274 -9.26 -44.40 -8.56
CA GLY A 274 -8.55 -45.56 -7.98
C GLY A 274 -7.96 -45.16 -6.62
N ARG A 275 -8.50 -45.43 -5.41
CA ARG A 275 -9.51 -46.33 -4.78
C ARG A 275 -8.81 -47.20 -3.72
N LEU A 276 -9.58 -47.63 -2.71
CA LEU A 276 -9.20 -48.35 -1.48
C LEU A 276 -8.78 -47.36 -0.36
N TYR A 277 -9.12 -47.56 0.94
CA TYR A 277 -9.88 -48.64 1.60
C TYR A 277 -10.68 -48.12 2.83
N HIS A 278 -11.42 -49.04 3.47
CA HIS A 278 -11.94 -49.17 4.86
C HIS A 278 -11.61 -48.12 5.96
N ASP A 279 -12.46 -47.89 7.00
CA ASP A 279 -13.80 -48.46 7.29
C ASP A 279 -14.65 -47.66 8.31
N MET A 280 -15.96 -47.98 8.38
CA MET A 280 -16.92 -47.82 9.51
C MET A 280 -17.21 -46.40 10.10
N SER A 281 -18.42 -46.05 10.58
CA SER A 281 -19.74 -46.72 10.55
C SER A 281 -20.94 -45.74 10.58
N SER A 282 -22.12 -46.26 10.23
CA SER A 282 -23.47 -45.92 10.72
C SER A 282 -23.99 -44.46 10.82
N ALA A 283 -24.69 -44.04 9.76
CA ALA A 283 -26.11 -43.63 9.75
C ALA A 283 -26.68 -42.66 10.82
N SER A 284 -27.26 -41.55 10.34
CA SER A 284 -28.70 -41.26 10.53
C SER A 284 -29.19 -40.24 9.49
N ASP A 285 -30.32 -40.52 8.85
CA ASP A 285 -30.96 -39.59 7.92
C ASP A 285 -31.73 -38.49 8.66
N VAL A 286 -31.42 -37.23 8.36
CA VAL A 286 -32.25 -36.08 8.77
C VAL A 286 -32.36 -35.09 7.62
N SER A 287 -33.55 -34.99 7.04
CA SER A 287 -33.85 -34.17 5.86
C SER A 287 -33.84 -32.67 6.21
N SER A 288 -32.67 -32.05 6.18
CA SER A 288 -32.52 -30.59 6.28
C SER A 288 -32.56 -29.96 4.88
N ARG A 289 -33.57 -29.10 4.67
CA ARG A 289 -33.86 -28.41 3.41
C ARG A 289 -32.62 -27.74 2.81
N SER A 290 -32.40 -27.91 1.51
CA SER A 290 -31.33 -27.22 0.77
C SER A 290 -31.40 -25.70 0.96
N GLY A 291 -30.37 -25.15 1.60
CA GLY A 291 -30.26 -23.71 1.83
C GLY A 291 -30.18 -22.97 0.51
N ARG A 292 -31.24 -22.20 0.18
CA ARG A 292 -31.19 -21.20 -0.90
C ARG A 292 -30.03 -20.25 -0.61
N SER A 293 -29.01 -20.24 -1.48
CA SER A 293 -28.00 -19.18 -1.48
C SER A 293 -28.70 -17.84 -1.62
N SER A 294 -28.53 -16.95 -0.64
CA SER A 294 -29.12 -15.61 -0.63
C SER A 294 -28.43 -14.75 -1.69
N THR A 295 -29.00 -14.72 -2.90
CA THR A 295 -28.63 -13.74 -3.93
C THR A 295 -28.79 -12.33 -3.37
N SER A 296 -27.67 -11.66 -3.13
CA SER A 296 -27.62 -10.35 -2.53
C SER A 296 -28.29 -9.33 -3.45
N LYS A 297 -29.47 -8.82 -3.05
CA LYS A 297 -30.24 -7.81 -3.79
C LYS A 297 -29.61 -6.40 -3.76
N ALA A 298 -28.29 -6.31 -3.59
CA ALA A 298 -27.53 -5.07 -3.55
C ALA A 298 -26.71 -4.93 -4.83
N SER A 299 -26.86 -3.80 -5.54
CA SER A 299 -25.98 -3.46 -6.66
C SER A 299 -24.57 -3.16 -6.16
N SER A 300 -23.55 -3.71 -6.82
CA SER A 300 -22.16 -3.42 -6.48
C SER A 300 -21.83 -1.93 -6.65
N PRO A 301 -20.82 -1.38 -5.93
CA PRO A 301 -20.61 0.07 -5.91
C PRO A 301 -20.22 0.64 -7.27
N SER A 302 -19.44 -0.09 -8.07
CA SER A 302 -19.15 0.28 -9.47
C SER A 302 -20.36 0.17 -10.40
N LYS A 303 -21.41 -0.60 -10.05
CA LYS A 303 -22.70 -0.55 -10.76
C LYS A 303 -23.49 0.70 -10.36
N GLN A 304 -23.56 1.03 -9.07
CA GLN A 304 -24.22 2.25 -8.60
C GLN A 304 -23.67 3.51 -9.30
N GLN A 305 -22.35 3.59 -9.51
CA GLN A 305 -21.71 4.68 -10.27
C GLN A 305 -22.15 4.73 -11.74
N ARG A 306 -22.25 3.59 -12.43
CA ARG A 306 -22.71 3.56 -13.83
C ARG A 306 -24.18 3.92 -13.95
N ASP A 307 -25.02 3.40 -13.06
CA ASP A 307 -26.45 3.69 -13.02
C ASP A 307 -26.67 5.20 -12.75
N ALA A 308 -25.95 5.79 -11.78
CA ALA A 308 -26.00 7.22 -11.47
C ALA A 308 -25.40 8.12 -12.57
N ALA A 309 -24.36 7.69 -13.28
CA ALA A 309 -23.73 8.48 -14.34
C ALA A 309 -24.62 8.69 -15.59
N GLY A 310 -25.74 7.96 -15.68
CA GLY A 310 -26.79 8.10 -16.69
C GLY A 310 -28.10 8.70 -16.16
N GLU A 311 -28.17 9.17 -14.92
CA GLU A 311 -29.35 9.83 -14.34
C GLU A 311 -29.14 11.33 -14.21
N ASP A 312 -30.16 12.13 -14.53
CA ASP A 312 -30.09 13.60 -14.39
C ASP A 312 -30.05 14.06 -12.93
N THR A 313 -30.64 13.28 -12.01
CA THR A 313 -30.47 13.44 -10.56
C THR A 313 -29.22 12.73 -10.01
N GLY A 314 -28.35 12.23 -10.88
CA GLY A 314 -27.21 11.39 -10.53
C GLY A 314 -25.93 12.17 -10.22
N TYR A 315 -24.79 11.52 -10.43
CA TYR A 315 -23.45 12.09 -10.27
C TYR A 315 -22.43 11.32 -11.11
N ARG A 316 -21.25 11.89 -11.30
CA ARG A 316 -20.09 11.21 -11.89
C ARG A 316 -18.89 11.31 -10.97
N VAL A 317 -18.21 10.18 -10.76
CA VAL A 317 -16.95 10.13 -10.01
C VAL A 317 -15.79 10.29 -10.98
N VAL A 318 -14.85 11.16 -10.66
CA VAL A 318 -13.74 11.57 -11.55
C VAL A 318 -12.42 11.68 -10.79
N SER A 319 -11.31 11.40 -11.48
CA SER A 319 -9.95 11.61 -10.95
C SER A 319 -9.62 13.11 -10.93
N ILE A 320 -9.00 13.57 -9.85
CA ILE A 320 -8.68 14.99 -9.64
C ILE A 320 -7.47 15.45 -10.46
N GLU A 321 -6.61 14.52 -10.84
CA GLU A 321 -5.41 14.74 -11.65
C GLU A 321 -5.75 14.76 -13.15
N ARG A 322 -6.69 13.91 -13.60
CA ARG A 322 -7.04 13.80 -15.03
C ARG A 322 -7.98 14.91 -15.52
N TYR A 323 -8.72 15.54 -14.61
CA TYR A 323 -9.75 16.53 -14.93
C TYR A 323 -9.47 17.86 -14.22
N GLU A 324 -8.21 18.31 -14.28
CA GLU A 324 -7.74 19.59 -13.73
C GLU A 324 -8.40 20.79 -14.46
N ASP A 325 -8.54 20.72 -15.79
CA ASP A 325 -9.28 21.68 -16.63
C ASP A 325 -10.77 21.82 -16.28
N TRP A 326 -11.30 20.95 -15.42
CA TRP A 326 -12.71 20.97 -15.00
C TRP A 326 -12.91 21.57 -13.62
N GLN A 327 -11.83 21.86 -12.88
CA GLN A 327 -11.88 22.39 -11.53
C GLN A 327 -11.88 23.92 -11.53
N PRO A 328 -12.71 24.58 -10.71
CA PRO A 328 -12.60 26.02 -10.46
C PRO A 328 -11.24 26.34 -9.83
N GLU A 329 -10.75 27.56 -10.02
CA GLU A 329 -9.40 27.92 -9.56
C GLU A 329 -9.27 27.84 -8.03
N SER A 330 -10.33 28.23 -7.31
CA SER A 330 -10.41 28.11 -5.85
C SER A 330 -10.25 26.67 -5.33
N LEU A 331 -10.66 25.66 -6.12
CA LEU A 331 -10.46 24.24 -5.79
C LEU A 331 -9.01 23.80 -6.06
N LYS A 332 -8.35 24.35 -7.07
CA LYS A 332 -6.92 24.10 -7.33
C LYS A 332 -6.05 24.73 -6.25
N ASP A 333 -6.32 25.98 -5.88
CA ASP A 333 -5.67 26.67 -4.76
C ASP A 333 -5.89 25.93 -3.44
N MET A 334 -7.13 25.51 -3.16
CA MET A 334 -7.43 24.69 -1.98
C MET A 334 -6.66 23.37 -2.00
N ARG A 335 -6.70 22.63 -3.11
CA ARG A 335 -6.01 21.36 -3.27
C ARG A 335 -4.51 21.51 -3.02
N LYS A 336 -3.88 22.54 -3.59
CA LYS A 336 -2.45 22.82 -3.39
C LYS A 336 -2.12 23.04 -1.91
N VAL A 337 -2.89 23.87 -1.19
CA VAL A 337 -2.68 24.09 0.24
C VAL A 337 -2.85 22.79 1.05
N LEU A 338 -3.84 21.97 0.72
CA LEU A 338 -4.04 20.67 1.36
C LEU A 338 -2.89 19.69 1.07
N GLU A 339 -2.36 19.67 -0.16
CA GLU A 339 -1.19 18.87 -0.54
C GLU A 339 0.12 19.38 0.11
N ASP A 340 0.29 20.68 0.32
CA ASP A 340 1.42 21.27 1.06
C ASP A 340 1.33 20.98 2.58
N ILE A 341 0.12 20.96 3.14
CA ILE A 341 -0.13 20.47 4.51
C ILE A 341 0.16 18.97 4.62
N ASP A 342 -0.31 18.14 3.68
CA ASP A 342 -0.11 16.68 3.73
C ASP A 342 1.34 16.25 3.46
N GLN A 343 2.16 17.04 2.76
CA GLN A 343 3.62 16.87 2.79
C GLN A 343 4.14 16.99 4.23
N GLY A 344 3.70 18.00 4.96
CA GLY A 344 4.00 18.20 6.38
C GLY A 344 5.30 18.95 6.67
N ASN A 345 5.87 19.62 5.66
CA ASN A 345 7.04 20.47 5.80
C ASN A 345 6.61 21.87 6.26
N ARG A 346 7.36 22.50 7.17
CA ARG A 346 7.17 23.89 7.63
C ARG A 346 5.73 24.22 8.07
N ILE A 347 5.09 23.33 8.84
CA ILE A 347 3.72 23.49 9.36
C ILE A 347 3.63 23.57 10.90
N ILE A 348 4.74 23.52 11.62
CA ILE A 348 4.79 23.62 13.09
C ILE A 348 5.77 24.72 13.53
N PRO A 349 5.40 25.69 14.39
CA PRO A 349 6.33 26.70 14.87
C PRO A 349 7.51 26.09 15.65
N ALA A 350 8.70 26.66 15.51
CA ALA A 350 9.88 26.24 16.25
C ALA A 350 9.74 26.40 17.77
N SER A 351 8.84 27.27 18.25
CA SER A 351 8.47 27.38 19.67
C SER A 351 7.79 26.11 20.21
N GLN A 352 6.99 25.43 19.40
CA GLN A 352 6.37 24.14 19.74
C GLN A 352 7.40 23.00 19.79
N LYS A 353 8.58 23.18 19.17
CA LYS A 353 9.62 22.14 19.05
C LYS A 353 10.12 21.64 20.41
N ASP A 354 10.15 22.49 21.42
CA ASP A 354 10.61 22.10 22.76
C ASP A 354 9.49 21.52 23.65
N GLU A 355 8.21 21.84 23.42
CA GLU A 355 7.11 21.05 24.00
C GLU A 355 7.10 19.64 23.39
N VAL A 356 7.12 19.56 22.05
CA VAL A 356 7.15 18.31 21.28
C VAL A 356 8.30 17.41 21.73
N LYS A 357 9.51 17.95 21.92
CA LYS A 357 10.66 17.20 22.48
C LYS A 357 10.49 16.84 23.96
N ARG A 358 10.00 17.75 24.81
CA ARG A 358 9.86 17.49 26.25
C ARG A 358 8.83 16.41 26.55
N HIS A 359 7.76 16.30 25.77
CA HIS A 359 6.78 15.22 25.97
C HIS A 359 7.40 13.82 25.76
N VAL A 360 8.35 13.68 24.81
CA VAL A 360 9.12 12.43 24.59
C VAL A 360 10.01 12.08 25.79
N PHE A 361 10.41 13.08 26.59
CA PHE A 361 11.34 12.91 27.71
C PHE A 361 10.64 12.70 29.07
N LEU A 362 9.39 13.15 29.20
CA LEU A 362 8.65 13.13 30.48
C LEU A 362 7.70 11.94 30.66
N ALA A 363 7.53 11.09 29.64
CA ALA A 363 6.91 9.78 29.81
C ALA A 363 7.81 8.90 30.70
N LEU A 364 7.38 8.62 31.93
CA LEU A 364 8.16 7.94 32.98
C LEU A 364 8.35 6.44 32.70
N VAL A 365 9.22 6.15 31.73
CA VAL A 365 9.62 4.80 31.30
C VAL A 365 11.11 4.59 31.67
N PRO A 366 11.50 3.46 32.28
CA PRO A 366 12.87 3.21 32.69
C PRO A 366 13.85 3.15 31.50
N ALA A 367 15.11 3.50 31.74
CA ALA A 367 16.11 3.80 30.71
C ALA A 367 16.48 2.63 29.76
N ASN A 368 16.07 1.40 30.10
CA ASN A 368 16.19 0.22 29.24
C ASN A 368 15.13 0.16 28.12
N GLU A 369 13.95 0.77 28.30
CA GLU A 369 12.83 0.75 27.34
C GLU A 369 12.71 2.02 26.48
N GLN A 370 13.41 3.10 26.87
CA GLN A 370 13.46 4.40 26.16
C GLN A 370 13.89 4.34 24.68
N LYS A 371 14.32 3.19 24.16
CA LYS A 371 14.70 3.01 22.75
C LYS A 371 13.53 3.01 21.76
N PHE A 372 12.27 2.78 22.19
CA PHE A 372 11.19 2.44 21.25
C PHE A 372 10.04 3.45 21.07
N ARG A 373 9.86 4.46 21.94
CA ARG A 373 8.86 5.55 21.76
C ARG A 373 9.50 6.89 21.34
N ARG A 374 10.34 6.89 20.30
CA ARG A 374 10.89 8.14 19.72
C ARG A 374 9.88 8.81 18.79
N THR A 375 9.18 9.82 19.31
CA THR A 375 8.27 10.71 18.57
C THR A 375 9.02 11.49 17.48
N ARG A 376 9.09 10.94 16.26
CA ARG A 376 9.79 11.54 15.13
C ARG A 376 8.84 12.44 14.32
N PHE A 377 8.72 13.70 14.74
CA PHE A 377 8.47 14.78 13.79
C PHE A 377 9.78 15.05 13.04
N PRO A 378 9.84 14.98 11.70
CA PRO A 378 11.02 15.42 10.95
C PRO A 378 11.39 16.87 11.30
N ASP A 379 12.68 17.22 11.32
CA ASP A 379 13.11 18.62 11.55
C ASP A 379 12.54 19.58 10.50
N LEU A 380 12.33 19.10 9.27
CA LEU A 380 11.66 19.80 8.18
C LEU A 380 10.19 20.15 8.45
N SER A 381 9.55 19.54 9.47
CA SER A 381 8.18 19.89 9.88
C SER A 381 8.09 21.28 10.49
N PHE A 382 9.20 21.78 11.02
CA PHE A 382 9.23 23.01 11.81
C PHE A 382 9.56 24.24 10.95
N PHE A 383 9.01 25.39 11.34
CA PHE A 383 9.34 26.69 10.76
C PHE A 383 9.64 27.74 11.83
N ASP A 384 10.39 28.75 11.44
CA ASP A 384 10.80 29.91 12.24
C ASP A 384 10.86 31.18 11.37
N ALA A 385 11.37 32.28 11.93
CA ALA A 385 11.51 33.57 11.25
C ALA A 385 12.54 33.58 10.10
N VAL A 386 13.27 32.49 9.86
CA VAL A 386 14.27 32.35 8.78
C VAL A 386 13.76 31.38 7.69
N THR A 387 13.01 30.37 8.09
CA THR A 387 12.57 29.28 7.21
C THR A 387 11.19 29.49 6.59
N GLU A 388 10.37 30.40 7.12
CA GLU A 388 8.98 30.71 6.70
C GLU A 388 8.00 29.52 6.80
N SER A 389 6.71 29.82 6.97
CA SER A 389 5.66 28.79 7.03
C SER A 389 5.24 28.34 5.61
N ASN A 390 4.91 27.06 5.46
CA ASN A 390 4.15 26.58 4.29
C ASN A 390 2.64 26.83 4.44
N LEU A 391 2.17 27.21 5.63
CA LEU A 391 0.76 27.48 5.89
C LEU A 391 0.36 28.88 5.38
N PRO A 392 -0.81 29.05 4.73
CA PRO A 392 -1.32 30.35 4.34
C PRO A 392 -1.34 31.41 5.46
N SER A 393 -0.93 32.63 5.10
CA SER A 393 -1.07 33.82 5.93
C SER A 393 -2.54 34.26 6.03
N GLY A 394 -2.96 34.76 7.21
CA GLY A 394 -4.32 35.27 7.43
C GLY A 394 -5.30 34.26 8.04
N VAL A 395 -4.88 33.01 8.22
CA VAL A 395 -5.56 32.02 9.07
C VAL A 395 -4.99 32.12 10.49
N ASP A 396 -5.85 32.15 11.51
CA ASP A 396 -5.42 32.06 12.91
C ASP A 396 -5.11 30.59 13.27
N TRP A 397 -3.86 30.20 13.06
CA TRP A 397 -3.40 28.83 13.24
C TRP A 397 -3.25 28.45 14.71
N ARG A 398 -4.01 27.46 15.16
CA ARG A 398 -3.78 26.78 16.45
C ARG A 398 -3.06 25.45 16.23
N TRP A 399 -2.26 25.05 17.22
CA TRP A 399 -1.58 23.76 17.25
C TRP A 399 -2.01 22.97 18.50
N PRO A 400 -2.28 21.65 18.39
CA PRO A 400 -2.72 20.83 19.50
C PRO A 400 -1.56 20.47 20.44
N GLY A 401 -1.75 20.71 21.74
CA GLY A 401 -0.77 20.33 22.77
C GLY A 401 -0.57 18.81 22.83
N MET A 402 0.67 18.38 23.07
CA MET A 402 1.08 16.98 22.80
C MET A 402 0.24 15.92 23.50
N SER A 403 -0.16 16.14 24.76
CA SER A 403 -0.97 15.15 25.51
C SER A 403 -2.34 14.87 24.89
N TRP A 404 -2.90 15.78 24.08
CA TRP A 404 -4.14 15.52 23.32
C TRP A 404 -3.83 14.66 22.09
N VAL A 405 -2.75 14.98 21.37
CA VAL A 405 -2.28 14.25 20.18
C VAL A 405 -1.88 12.81 20.53
N ASP A 406 -1.24 12.61 21.68
CA ASP A 406 -0.91 11.30 22.22
C ASP A 406 -2.16 10.45 22.50
N ARG A 407 -3.21 11.03 23.09
CA ARG A 407 -4.48 10.32 23.34
C ARG A 407 -5.20 9.91 22.06
N ILE A 408 -5.22 10.80 21.05
CA ILE A 408 -5.81 10.49 19.73
C ILE A 408 -5.00 9.41 19.01
N PHE A 409 -3.66 9.47 19.08
CA PHE A 409 -2.78 8.47 18.47
C PHE A 409 -2.92 7.09 19.13
N ASP A 410 -2.73 7.00 20.46
CA ASP A 410 -2.69 5.71 21.17
C ASP A 410 -4.08 5.05 21.06
N ARG A 411 -5.17 5.81 21.27
CA ARG A 411 -6.54 5.27 21.13
C ARG A 411 -6.91 4.85 19.72
N ALA A 412 -6.46 5.56 18.68
CA ALA A 412 -6.71 5.14 17.30
C ALA A 412 -6.00 3.83 16.97
N ALA A 413 -4.86 3.53 17.62
CA ALA A 413 -4.22 2.22 17.52
C ALA A 413 -5.01 1.15 18.28
N ASP A 414 -5.39 1.40 19.55
CA ASP A 414 -6.21 0.49 20.36
C ASP A 414 -7.50 0.08 19.61
N TYR A 415 -8.20 1.04 19.01
CA TYR A 415 -9.46 0.84 18.29
C TYR A 415 -9.29 0.11 16.93
N LEU A 416 -8.06 0.04 16.38
CA LEU A 416 -7.75 -0.83 15.25
C LEU A 416 -7.43 -2.25 15.73
N GLU A 417 -6.63 -2.39 16.80
CA GLU A 417 -6.18 -3.68 17.32
C GLU A 417 -7.32 -4.51 17.90
N GLU A 418 -8.25 -3.88 18.64
CA GLU A 418 -9.49 -4.51 19.14
C GLU A 418 -10.62 -4.58 18.07
N ASN A 419 -10.38 -4.09 16.84
CA ASN A 419 -11.35 -4.09 15.74
C ASN A 419 -12.69 -3.40 16.12
N GLU A 420 -12.60 -2.21 16.70
CA GLU A 420 -13.75 -1.49 17.26
C GLU A 420 -14.80 -1.08 16.23
N ALA A 421 -15.99 -0.75 16.74
CA ALA A 421 -17.11 -0.28 15.94
C ALA A 421 -16.83 1.11 15.33
N GLU A 422 -17.30 1.29 14.09
CA GLU A 422 -17.37 2.59 13.39
C GLU A 422 -18.01 3.69 14.26
N ALA A 423 -19.04 3.34 15.04
CA ALA A 423 -19.66 4.25 16.01
C ALA A 423 -18.74 4.63 17.19
N GLY A 424 -17.83 3.75 17.61
CA GLY A 424 -16.79 4.03 18.61
C GLY A 424 -15.69 4.92 18.04
N TRP A 425 -15.18 4.61 16.84
CA TRP A 425 -14.27 5.49 16.11
C TRP A 425 -14.84 6.90 15.94
N ASN A 426 -16.13 6.99 15.60
CA ASN A 426 -16.88 8.24 15.54
C ASN A 426 -16.93 8.95 16.92
N ALA A 427 -17.28 8.26 18.00
CA ALA A 427 -17.39 8.85 19.33
C ALA A 427 -16.04 9.33 19.91
N ASP A 428 -14.98 8.55 19.75
CA ASP A 428 -13.76 8.67 20.56
C ASP A 428 -12.49 9.10 19.80
N ILE A 429 -12.52 9.15 18.46
CA ILE A 429 -11.44 9.66 17.61
C ILE A 429 -11.94 10.80 16.72
N HIS A 430 -13.00 10.57 15.93
CA HIS A 430 -13.44 11.56 14.93
C HIS A 430 -14.12 12.78 15.56
N ALA A 431 -15.09 12.58 16.47
CA ALA A 431 -15.77 13.69 17.14
C ALA A 431 -14.82 14.55 18.01
N PRO A 432 -13.84 14.00 18.75
CA PRO A 432 -12.83 14.81 19.44
C PRO A 432 -11.96 15.67 18.51
N ILE A 433 -11.57 15.15 17.33
CA ILE A 433 -10.85 15.93 16.31
C ILE A 433 -11.71 17.08 15.79
N LEU A 434 -12.97 16.79 15.42
CA LEU A 434 -13.92 17.82 14.95
C LEU A 434 -14.19 18.88 16.03
N SER A 435 -14.37 18.47 17.28
CA SER A 435 -14.60 19.39 18.41
C SER A 435 -13.39 20.29 18.66
N TRP A 436 -12.16 19.76 18.59
CA TRP A 436 -10.95 20.58 18.80
C TRP A 436 -10.81 21.69 17.74
N VAL A 437 -11.25 21.42 16.50
CA VAL A 437 -11.29 22.42 15.42
C VAL A 437 -12.45 23.39 15.64
N PHE A 438 -13.69 22.91 15.54
CA PHE A 438 -14.90 23.75 15.40
C PHE A 438 -15.52 24.22 16.72
N ARG A 439 -15.03 23.77 17.89
CA ARG A 439 -15.47 24.26 19.22
C ARG A 439 -14.27 24.82 19.98
N LYS A 440 -13.85 26.01 19.57
CA LYS A 440 -12.67 26.73 20.08
C LYS A 440 -12.88 27.23 21.51
N ASP A 441 -14.08 27.73 21.78
CA ASP A 441 -14.60 28.09 23.08
C ASP A 441 -15.96 27.39 23.27
N GLU A 442 -16.23 26.89 24.48
CA GLU A 442 -17.50 26.25 24.85
C GLU A 442 -18.54 27.24 25.40
N LEU A 443 -18.12 28.47 25.74
CA LEU A 443 -18.97 29.50 26.34
C LEU A 443 -19.72 30.34 25.29
N GLU A 444 -19.11 30.58 24.13
CA GLU A 444 -19.66 31.43 23.07
C GLU A 444 -20.07 30.66 21.81
N PRO A 445 -21.24 30.94 21.20
CA PRO A 445 -21.70 30.26 19.98
C PRO A 445 -20.79 30.52 18.77
N GLN A 446 -20.08 29.49 18.33
CA GLN A 446 -19.21 29.54 17.14
C GLN A 446 -20.04 29.62 15.84
N PHE A 447 -19.55 30.35 14.85
CA PHE A 447 -20.18 30.46 13.53
C PHE A 447 -20.19 29.11 12.78
N LEU A 448 -19.16 28.27 12.93
CA LEU A 448 -19.18 26.88 12.51
C LEU A 448 -19.32 25.94 13.71
N ASP A 449 -20.13 24.90 13.54
CA ASP A 449 -20.29 23.81 14.51
C ASP A 449 -20.57 22.49 13.76
N TYR A 450 -20.45 21.35 14.44
CA TYR A 450 -20.58 20.02 13.84
C TYR A 450 -21.65 19.15 14.54
N MET A 451 -22.41 18.40 13.73
CA MET A 451 -23.45 17.47 14.17
C MET A 451 -23.13 16.05 13.72
N TYR A 452 -23.42 15.06 14.58
CA TYR A 452 -23.41 13.64 14.24
C TYR A 452 -24.78 13.23 13.70
N CYS A 453 -24.82 12.57 12.54
CA CYS A 453 -25.97 12.55 11.61
C CYS A 453 -26.59 11.16 11.38
N THR A 454 -26.57 10.30 12.41
CA THR A 454 -26.97 8.86 12.39
C THR A 454 -28.36 8.52 11.82
N SER A 455 -29.22 9.50 11.58
CA SER A 455 -30.59 9.32 11.08
C SER A 455 -31.03 10.35 10.03
N THR A 456 -30.14 11.27 9.63
CA THR A 456 -30.49 12.45 8.82
C THR A 456 -30.69 12.11 7.35
N GLN A 457 -31.89 11.69 6.97
CA GLN A 457 -32.18 11.29 5.58
C GLN A 457 -32.31 12.48 4.62
N ILE A 458 -31.88 12.25 3.38
CA ILE A 458 -32.16 13.13 2.23
C ILE A 458 -33.68 13.21 2.02
N SER A 459 -34.23 14.42 2.02
CA SER A 459 -35.65 14.67 1.78
C SER A 459 -36.08 14.12 0.41
N SER A 460 -37.29 13.57 0.33
CA SER A 460 -37.77 12.82 -0.83
C SER A 460 -37.74 13.62 -2.15
N MET A 461 -37.85 14.95 -2.09
CA MET A 461 -37.77 15.82 -3.27
C MET A 461 -36.37 15.93 -3.87
N TYR A 462 -35.31 15.82 -3.05
CA TYR A 462 -33.92 15.98 -3.52
C TYR A 462 -33.20 14.63 -3.78
N LYS A 463 -33.82 13.52 -3.38
CA LYS A 463 -33.28 12.16 -3.47
C LYS A 463 -33.16 11.69 -4.94
N PRO A 464 -32.02 11.10 -5.37
CA PRO A 464 -31.89 10.56 -6.73
C PRO A 464 -32.84 9.38 -6.97
N SER A 465 -33.48 9.33 -8.15
CA SER A 465 -34.64 8.47 -8.42
C SER A 465 -34.42 6.98 -8.19
N LYS A 466 -33.21 6.44 -8.46
CA LYS A 466 -32.92 5.00 -8.25
C LYS A 466 -31.94 4.73 -7.09
N SER A 467 -31.53 5.75 -6.34
CA SER A 467 -30.60 5.58 -5.23
C SER A 467 -31.31 5.29 -3.91
N LYS A 468 -30.72 4.40 -3.10
CA LYS A 468 -31.09 4.28 -1.68
C LYS A 468 -30.78 5.60 -0.98
N SER A 469 -31.55 5.95 0.05
CA SER A 469 -31.14 7.05 0.94
C SER A 469 -29.80 6.66 1.56
N LYS A 470 -28.83 7.56 1.50
CA LYS A 470 -27.46 7.36 1.95
C LYS A 470 -27.16 8.55 2.86
N LEU A 471 -26.81 8.24 4.11
CA LEU A 471 -26.41 9.22 5.10
C LEU A 471 -24.93 9.57 4.90
N VAL A 472 -24.50 10.65 5.56
CA VAL A 472 -23.11 10.90 5.95
C VAL A 472 -23.06 10.91 7.49
N ASP A 473 -21.91 10.61 8.08
CA ASP A 473 -21.75 10.52 9.53
C ASP A 473 -21.80 11.88 10.23
N TYR A 474 -21.24 12.94 9.64
CA TYR A 474 -21.32 14.30 10.20
C TYR A 474 -21.60 15.38 9.16
N CYS A 475 -22.15 16.49 9.64
CA CYS A 475 -22.24 17.75 8.91
C CYS A 475 -21.63 18.87 9.75
N ILE A 476 -20.78 19.70 9.12
CA ILE A 476 -20.36 21.01 9.62
C ILE A 476 -21.34 22.04 9.04
N TYR A 477 -21.91 22.88 9.90
CA TYR A 477 -22.97 23.82 9.55
C TYR A 477 -22.69 25.25 10.00
N MET A 478 -23.24 26.21 9.25
CA MET A 478 -23.10 27.65 9.49
C MET A 478 -24.22 28.18 10.39
N GLN A 479 -23.83 28.97 11.40
CA GLN A 479 -24.69 29.59 12.39
C GLN A 479 -24.52 31.11 12.38
N PRO A 480 -25.23 31.84 11.51
CA PRO A 480 -25.28 33.30 11.58
C PRO A 480 -25.83 33.76 12.94
N GLY A 481 -25.42 34.94 13.39
CA GLY A 481 -25.91 35.51 14.65
C GLY A 481 -27.44 35.55 14.68
N ARG A 482 -28.06 35.24 15.83
CA ARG A 482 -29.51 34.99 15.94
C ARG A 482 -30.39 36.15 15.46
N GLU A 483 -29.88 37.37 15.53
CA GLU A 483 -30.56 38.61 15.14
C GLU A 483 -29.98 39.22 13.84
N SER A 484 -29.12 38.48 13.13
CA SER A 484 -28.54 38.89 11.85
C SER A 484 -29.58 38.91 10.72
N ALA A 485 -29.34 39.77 9.72
CA ALA A 485 -30.14 39.80 8.50
C ALA A 485 -30.13 38.43 7.79
N GLU A 486 -28.98 37.76 7.80
CA GLU A 486 -28.77 36.43 7.22
C GLU A 486 -29.64 35.36 7.89
N GLN A 487 -29.72 35.34 9.23
CA GLN A 487 -30.61 34.41 9.95
C GLN A 487 -32.09 34.71 9.63
N VAL A 488 -32.47 35.99 9.55
CA VAL A 488 -33.83 36.41 9.16
C VAL A 488 -34.15 36.02 7.71
N ALA A 489 -33.19 36.11 6.79
CA ALA A 489 -33.35 35.69 5.40
C ALA A 489 -33.45 34.16 5.25
N ILE A 490 -32.60 33.42 5.98
CA ILE A 490 -32.68 31.96 6.09
C ILE A 490 -34.07 31.54 6.58
N ASP A 491 -34.56 32.10 7.68
CA ASP A 491 -35.86 31.72 8.22
C ASP A 491 -37.03 32.12 7.30
N ASN A 492 -37.01 33.32 6.69
CA ASN A 492 -38.01 33.69 5.69
C ASN A 492 -38.02 32.71 4.51
N MET A 493 -36.86 32.39 3.95
CA MET A 493 -36.74 31.43 2.85
C MET A 493 -37.27 30.06 3.25
N ARG A 494 -36.84 29.54 4.42
CA ARG A 494 -37.30 28.26 4.98
C ARG A 494 -38.82 28.16 5.04
N TYR A 495 -39.52 29.17 5.55
CA TYR A 495 -40.97 29.10 5.74
C TYR A 495 -41.80 29.44 4.50
N ARG A 496 -41.27 30.21 3.54
CA ARG A 496 -41.99 30.61 2.32
C ARG A 496 -41.71 29.70 1.13
N ASP A 497 -40.44 29.38 0.91
CA ASP A 497 -39.94 28.88 -0.36
C ASP A 497 -39.54 27.41 -0.30
N ARG A 498 -39.11 26.92 0.87
CA ARG A 498 -38.36 25.65 0.93
C ARG A 498 -39.20 24.40 1.23
N PRO A 499 -38.99 23.29 0.49
CA PRO A 499 -39.46 21.96 0.86
C PRO A 499 -39.09 21.58 2.30
N SER A 500 -40.00 20.88 3.00
CA SER A 500 -39.88 20.50 4.41
C SER A 500 -39.54 21.63 5.40
N LYS A 501 -39.65 22.91 5.00
CA LYS A 501 -39.21 24.07 5.80
C LYS A 501 -37.73 24.00 6.20
N SER A 502 -36.88 23.50 5.31
CA SER A 502 -35.43 23.35 5.52
C SER A 502 -34.59 24.23 4.60
N ILE A 503 -33.51 24.81 5.12
CA ILE A 503 -32.53 25.49 4.27
C ILE A 503 -31.70 24.46 3.46
N ASN A 504 -31.59 23.22 3.93
CA ASN A 504 -30.81 22.15 3.33
C ASN A 504 -31.67 21.12 2.57
N HIS A 505 -31.00 20.10 2.03
CA HIS A 505 -31.60 18.95 1.37
C HIS A 505 -32.15 17.87 2.33
N VAL A 506 -32.14 18.15 3.64
CA VAL A 506 -32.50 17.27 4.77
C VAL A 506 -33.37 18.04 5.76
N ASP A 507 -34.25 17.38 6.51
CA ASP A 507 -35.23 18.02 7.41
C ASP A 507 -35.08 17.63 8.91
N SER A 508 -33.87 17.24 9.31
CA SER A 508 -33.54 16.84 10.69
C SER A 508 -32.92 17.97 11.53
N GLY A 509 -33.36 18.08 12.79
CA GLY A 509 -32.65 18.80 13.86
C GLY A 509 -32.24 20.24 13.52
N LEU A 510 -31.01 20.61 13.93
CA LEU A 510 -30.40 21.92 13.64
C LEU A 510 -30.19 22.13 12.12
N LEU A 511 -29.97 21.05 11.37
CA LEU A 511 -29.75 21.07 9.92
C LEU A 511 -31.01 21.45 9.12
N ASN A 512 -32.18 21.65 9.75
CA ASN A 512 -33.28 22.33 9.09
C ASN A 512 -33.11 23.87 9.07
N LYS A 513 -32.38 24.47 10.01
CA LYS A 513 -32.11 25.91 10.09
C LYS A 513 -30.74 26.32 9.55
N HIS A 514 -29.71 25.54 9.86
CA HIS A 514 -28.32 25.94 9.68
C HIS A 514 -27.72 25.33 8.40
N PRO A 515 -27.26 26.12 7.41
CA PRO A 515 -26.77 25.59 6.14
C PRO A 515 -25.57 24.65 6.32
N ILE A 516 -25.57 23.51 5.62
CA ILE A 516 -24.43 22.60 5.58
C ILE A 516 -23.32 23.24 4.73
N ALA A 517 -22.13 23.35 5.31
CA ALA A 517 -20.94 23.84 4.64
C ALA A 517 -19.99 22.72 4.20
N MET A 518 -19.82 21.68 5.03
CA MET A 518 -18.99 20.52 4.73
C MET A 518 -19.60 19.25 5.30
N SER A 519 -19.45 18.13 4.59
CA SER A 519 -19.98 16.81 5.00
C SER A 519 -18.83 15.84 5.31
N VAL A 520 -18.99 14.95 6.29
CA VAL A 520 -18.00 13.92 6.64
C VAL A 520 -18.64 12.53 6.60
N GLU A 521 -18.08 11.64 5.80
CA GLU A 521 -18.36 10.20 5.79
C GLU A 521 -17.16 9.49 6.44
N THR A 522 -17.43 8.56 7.35
CA THR A 522 -16.38 7.73 7.96
C THR A 522 -16.62 6.27 7.55
N LYS A 523 -15.58 5.44 7.46
CA LYS A 523 -15.69 3.99 7.22
C LYS A 523 -14.58 3.26 7.97
N ARG A 524 -14.75 1.96 8.21
CA ARG A 524 -13.72 1.14 8.85
C ARG A 524 -12.53 0.91 7.92
N GLU A 525 -11.39 0.58 8.49
CA GLU A 525 -10.24 0.12 7.72
C GLU A 525 -10.60 -1.17 6.96
N GLY A 526 -10.18 -1.27 5.69
CA GLY A 526 -10.46 -2.42 4.82
C GLY A 526 -11.84 -2.45 4.14
N GLU A 527 -12.78 -1.57 4.50
CA GLU A 527 -14.06 -1.45 3.79
C GLU A 527 -13.92 -0.82 2.39
N ASP A 528 -14.91 -1.02 1.53
CA ASP A 528 -14.84 -0.50 0.15
C ASP A 528 -15.05 1.03 0.11
N TYR A 529 -13.95 1.76 -0.02
CA TYR A 529 -13.89 3.21 -0.25
C TYR A 529 -14.82 3.69 -1.39
N THR A 530 -15.12 2.83 -2.36
CA THR A 530 -16.10 3.12 -3.43
C THR A 530 -17.50 3.36 -2.88
N ASN A 531 -17.90 2.71 -1.78
CA ASN A 531 -19.17 3.00 -1.11
C ASN A 531 -19.18 4.39 -0.47
N ALA A 532 -18.09 4.79 0.20
CA ALA A 532 -17.95 6.11 0.81
C ALA A 532 -18.03 7.23 -0.25
N ILE A 533 -17.29 7.10 -1.38
CA ILE A 533 -17.44 8.04 -2.50
C ILE A 533 -18.90 8.07 -2.98
N ASN A 534 -19.53 6.91 -3.14
CA ASN A 534 -20.91 6.82 -3.60
C ASN A 534 -21.93 7.37 -2.59
N GLN A 535 -21.59 7.47 -1.30
CA GLN A 535 -22.40 8.14 -0.28
C GLN A 535 -22.23 9.65 -0.38
N MET A 536 -20.98 10.14 -0.29
CA MET A 536 -20.66 11.56 -0.41
C MET A 536 -21.17 12.17 -1.73
N ALA A 537 -21.01 11.48 -2.86
CA ALA A 537 -21.50 11.95 -4.16
C ALA A 537 -23.04 11.89 -4.28
N THR A 538 -23.71 10.96 -3.59
CA THR A 538 -25.19 10.95 -3.50
C THR A 538 -25.69 12.15 -2.69
N TRP A 539 -25.03 12.43 -1.57
CA TRP A 539 -25.31 13.52 -0.64
C TRP A 539 -25.09 14.89 -1.30
N HIS A 540 -23.88 15.16 -1.80
CA HIS A 540 -23.57 16.42 -2.49
C HIS A 540 -24.42 16.63 -3.76
N SER A 541 -24.80 15.58 -4.49
CA SER A 541 -25.73 15.71 -5.63
C SER A 541 -27.13 16.18 -5.17
N ALA A 542 -27.62 15.71 -4.02
CA ALA A 542 -28.86 16.20 -3.42
C ALA A 542 -28.72 17.63 -2.85
N GLN A 543 -27.59 17.95 -2.24
CA GLN A 543 -27.27 19.29 -1.75
C GLN A 543 -27.22 20.31 -2.90
N LEU A 544 -26.55 20.03 -4.01
CA LEU A 544 -26.53 20.89 -5.20
C LEU A 544 -27.94 21.13 -5.75
N ARG A 545 -28.77 20.10 -5.91
CA ARG A 545 -30.19 20.26 -6.30
C ARG A 545 -30.96 21.16 -5.33
N SER A 546 -30.65 21.10 -4.04
CA SER A 546 -31.29 21.92 -3.02
C SER A 546 -30.79 23.37 -3.02
N LEU A 547 -29.51 23.62 -3.31
CA LEU A 547 -28.99 24.98 -3.51
C LEU A 547 -29.61 25.63 -4.77
N CYS A 548 -29.70 24.86 -5.86
CA CYS A 548 -30.33 25.26 -7.13
C CYS A 548 -31.88 25.35 -7.06
N TYR A 549 -32.52 24.96 -5.95
CA TYR A 549 -33.98 24.90 -5.88
C TYR A 549 -34.61 26.30 -5.82
N THR A 550 -35.54 26.53 -6.72
CA THR A 550 -36.47 27.67 -6.78
C THR A 550 -37.91 27.16 -6.69
N PRO A 551 -38.85 27.86 -6.01
CA PRO A 551 -40.23 27.37 -5.89
C PRO A 551 -41.00 27.45 -7.21
N GLN A 552 -40.66 28.44 -8.05
CA GLN A 552 -41.33 28.81 -9.29
C GLN A 552 -40.27 29.35 -10.26
N GLY A 553 -40.32 28.93 -11.53
CA GLY A 553 -39.33 29.31 -12.55
C GLY A 553 -38.26 28.23 -12.79
N PRO A 554 -37.18 28.55 -13.54
CA PRO A 554 -36.04 27.65 -13.74
C PRO A 554 -35.26 27.48 -12.44
N ALA A 555 -34.50 26.39 -12.34
CA ALA A 555 -33.55 26.18 -11.25
C ALA A 555 -32.52 27.31 -11.19
N ARG A 556 -32.17 27.74 -9.98
CA ARG A 556 -31.11 28.73 -9.73
C ARG A 556 -29.78 28.21 -10.27
N GLU A 557 -29.11 29.03 -11.07
CA GLU A 557 -27.70 28.87 -11.41
C GLU A 557 -26.83 29.40 -10.25
N LEU A 558 -25.81 28.63 -9.87
CA LEU A 558 -24.87 29.00 -8.80
C LEU A 558 -23.69 29.73 -9.46
N SER A 559 -23.56 31.03 -9.18
CA SER A 559 -22.53 31.90 -9.77
C SER A 559 -21.29 32.05 -8.88
N HIS A 560 -21.41 31.69 -7.61
CA HIS A 560 -20.36 31.85 -6.60
C HIS A 560 -20.06 30.58 -5.81
N ILE A 561 -21.02 29.65 -5.65
CA ILE A 561 -20.77 28.34 -5.03
C ILE A 561 -20.15 27.40 -6.08
N GLU A 562 -18.82 27.48 -6.21
CA GLU A 562 -18.07 26.73 -7.23
C GLU A 562 -17.99 25.21 -6.94
N PHE A 563 -17.94 24.80 -5.66
CA PHE A 563 -17.95 23.39 -5.24
C PHE A 563 -18.47 23.18 -3.81
N LEU A 564 -18.83 21.94 -3.50
CA LEU A 564 -19.13 21.46 -2.13
C LEU A 564 -17.95 20.65 -1.58
N PRO A 565 -17.35 21.04 -0.43
CA PRO A 565 -16.30 20.28 0.23
C PRO A 565 -16.87 19.13 1.08
N GLY A 566 -16.11 18.05 1.19
CA GLY A 566 -16.39 16.94 2.09
C GLY A 566 -15.15 16.15 2.45
N ILE A 567 -15.24 15.37 3.54
CA ILE A 567 -14.17 14.49 4.01
C ILE A 567 -14.64 13.03 3.97
N ILE A 568 -13.78 12.14 3.49
CA ILE A 568 -13.92 10.69 3.67
C ILE A 568 -12.79 10.23 4.59
N VAL A 569 -13.15 9.72 5.76
CA VAL A 569 -12.23 9.06 6.70
C VAL A 569 -12.32 7.55 6.52
N GLN A 570 -11.19 6.86 6.33
CA GLN A 570 -11.15 5.40 6.31
C GLN A 570 -10.19 4.89 7.40
N GLY A 571 -10.76 4.38 8.50
CA GLY A 571 -10.00 4.05 9.70
C GLY A 571 -9.18 5.26 10.14
N HIS A 572 -7.86 5.16 10.05
CA HIS A 572 -6.97 6.27 10.37
C HIS A 572 -6.86 7.37 9.31
N ASP A 573 -7.19 7.12 8.05
CA ASP A 573 -6.67 7.89 6.91
C ASP A 573 -7.72 8.89 6.37
N TRP A 574 -7.42 10.20 6.46
CA TRP A 574 -8.37 11.29 6.16
C TRP A 574 -8.15 11.83 4.75
N ASN A 575 -9.22 11.93 3.97
CA ASN A 575 -9.18 12.33 2.56
C ASN A 575 -10.21 13.42 2.28
N PHE A 576 -9.80 14.52 1.66
CA PHE A 576 -10.69 15.53 1.10
C PHE A 576 -11.34 15.08 -0.23
N VAL A 577 -12.56 15.56 -0.44
CA VAL A 577 -13.46 15.34 -1.57
C VAL A 577 -14.09 16.68 -1.95
N ALA A 578 -14.25 16.94 -3.24
CA ALA A 578 -14.98 18.11 -3.74
C ALA A 578 -16.00 17.68 -4.79
N THR A 579 -17.20 18.26 -4.75
CA THR A 579 -18.23 18.07 -5.78
C THR A 579 -18.56 19.40 -6.46
N ILE A 580 -18.22 19.52 -7.75
CA ILE A 580 -18.63 20.64 -8.60
C ILE A 580 -19.97 20.32 -9.29
N GLN A 581 -20.64 21.35 -9.81
CA GLN A 581 -21.73 21.19 -10.77
C GLN A 581 -21.28 21.66 -12.16
N ARG A 582 -21.57 20.89 -13.21
CA ARG A 582 -21.37 21.32 -14.60
C ARG A 582 -22.54 20.86 -15.46
N HIS A 583 -23.12 21.78 -16.23
CA HIS A 583 -24.29 21.53 -17.08
C HIS A 583 -25.43 20.82 -16.31
N GLY A 584 -25.75 21.34 -15.12
CA GLY A 584 -26.74 20.80 -14.18
C GLY A 584 -26.32 19.55 -13.40
N ARG A 585 -25.30 18.80 -13.82
CA ARG A 585 -24.90 17.50 -13.24
C ARG A 585 -23.72 17.61 -12.26
N ALA A 586 -23.73 16.78 -11.23
CA ALA A 586 -22.70 16.73 -10.19
C ALA A 586 -21.48 15.89 -10.60
N PHE A 587 -20.27 16.40 -10.37
CA PHE A 587 -19.00 15.70 -10.58
C PHE A 587 -18.16 15.71 -9.31
N THR A 588 -17.80 14.53 -8.79
CA THR A 588 -17.10 14.36 -7.51
C THR A 588 -15.66 13.90 -7.72
N PHE A 589 -14.73 14.74 -7.28
CA PHE A 589 -13.30 14.46 -7.13
C PHE A 589 -13.01 13.89 -5.73
N HIS A 590 -11.98 13.06 -5.58
CA HIS A 590 -11.68 12.37 -4.31
C HIS A 590 -10.19 12.04 -4.14
N ARG A 591 -9.81 11.55 -2.95
CA ARG A 591 -8.45 11.09 -2.60
C ARG A 591 -7.37 12.18 -2.65
N VAL A 592 -7.71 13.40 -2.23
CA VAL A 592 -6.70 14.36 -1.75
C VAL A 592 -6.41 14.01 -0.29
N PRO A 593 -5.23 13.49 0.08
CA PRO A 593 -4.95 13.17 1.48
C PRO A 593 -4.82 14.46 2.31
N ILE A 594 -5.22 14.40 3.58
CA ILE A 594 -5.12 15.53 4.52
C ILE A 594 -4.52 15.11 5.88
N GLY A 595 -3.75 14.02 5.91
CA GLY A 595 -3.19 13.42 7.11
C GLY A 595 -3.83 12.10 7.55
N THR A 596 -3.36 11.59 8.69
CA THR A 596 -3.70 10.26 9.20
C THR A 596 -3.49 10.17 10.71
N THR A 597 -4.35 9.46 11.45
CA THR A 597 -4.13 9.23 12.88
C THR A 597 -3.04 8.20 13.18
N ARG A 598 -2.50 7.50 12.16
CA ARG A 598 -1.36 6.56 12.30
C ARG A 598 -0.05 7.23 12.75
N THR A 599 0.03 8.56 12.74
CA THR A 599 1.21 9.29 13.23
C THR A 599 0.80 10.59 13.92
N ARG A 600 1.60 11.02 14.91
CA ARG A 600 1.39 12.29 15.62
C ARG A 600 1.48 13.51 14.68
N GLN A 601 2.42 13.50 13.73
CA GLN A 601 2.47 14.51 12.65
C GLN A 601 1.22 14.45 11.74
N GLY A 602 0.69 13.26 11.46
CA GLY A 602 -0.55 13.10 10.69
C GLY A 602 -1.78 13.66 11.40
N ILE A 603 -1.84 13.63 12.72
CA ILE A 603 -2.89 14.30 13.52
C ILE A 603 -2.76 15.82 13.42
N PHE A 604 -1.53 16.36 13.49
CA PHE A 604 -1.26 17.78 13.21
C PHE A 604 -1.74 18.17 11.79
N LYS A 605 -1.46 17.35 10.77
CA LYS A 605 -1.93 17.58 9.39
C LYS A 605 -3.47 17.65 9.31
N ILE A 606 -4.18 16.72 9.94
CA ILE A 606 -5.65 16.70 9.97
C ILE A 606 -6.22 18.00 10.55
N VAL A 607 -5.76 18.43 11.73
CA VAL A 607 -6.32 19.63 12.37
C VAL A 607 -5.92 20.93 11.67
N LEU A 608 -4.80 20.96 10.94
CA LEU A 608 -4.43 22.11 10.10
C LEU A 608 -5.25 22.14 8.80
N ALA A 609 -5.43 21.01 8.13
CA ALA A 609 -6.31 20.92 6.96
C ALA A 609 -7.76 21.31 7.29
N LEU A 610 -8.28 20.90 8.45
CA LEU A 610 -9.62 21.26 8.90
C LEU A 610 -9.73 22.75 9.29
N GLN A 611 -8.70 23.36 9.90
CA GLN A 611 -8.65 24.82 10.14
C GLN A 611 -8.55 25.64 8.85
N TYR A 612 -7.90 25.11 7.80
CA TYR A 612 -7.93 25.74 6.48
C TYR A 612 -9.33 25.71 5.85
N LEU A 613 -10.02 24.57 5.97
CA LEU A 613 -11.38 24.39 5.47
C LEU A 613 -12.39 25.25 6.25
N GLU A 614 -12.23 25.38 7.56
CA GLU A 614 -12.94 26.34 8.41
C GLU A 614 -12.82 27.78 7.88
N HIS A 615 -11.59 28.28 7.73
CA HIS A 615 -11.33 29.63 7.22
C HIS A 615 -11.83 29.85 5.78
N TRP A 616 -11.72 28.84 4.90
CA TRP A 616 -12.27 28.92 3.55
C TRP A 616 -13.81 28.95 3.55
N ILE A 617 -14.46 28.21 4.45
CA ILE A 617 -15.91 28.26 4.61
C ILE A 617 -16.34 29.67 5.02
N GLU A 618 -15.69 30.23 6.04
CA GLU A 618 -15.99 31.57 6.59
C GLU A 618 -15.74 32.68 5.55
N THR A 619 -14.59 32.66 4.85
CA THR A 619 -14.16 33.77 3.99
C THR A 619 -14.55 33.63 2.51
N LYS A 620 -14.95 32.44 2.04
CA LYS A 620 -15.32 32.19 0.63
C LYS A 620 -16.70 31.58 0.49
N TYR A 621 -16.94 30.40 1.05
CA TYR A 621 -18.22 29.68 0.87
C TYR A 621 -19.40 30.45 1.46
N TRP A 622 -19.24 31.12 2.59
CA TRP A 622 -20.29 31.90 3.21
C TRP A 622 -20.67 33.13 2.38
N LEU A 623 -19.70 33.84 1.79
CA LEU A 623 -19.98 34.94 0.86
C LEU A 623 -20.70 34.44 -0.40
N ALA A 624 -20.26 33.30 -0.95
CA ALA A 624 -20.94 32.65 -2.06
C ALA A 624 -22.38 32.23 -1.72
N PHE A 625 -22.62 31.73 -0.51
CA PHE A 625 -23.95 31.35 -0.03
C PHE A 625 -24.86 32.57 0.21
N ARG A 626 -24.33 33.67 0.78
CA ARG A 626 -25.06 34.95 0.88
C ARG A 626 -25.51 35.42 -0.51
N ALA A 627 -24.61 35.42 -1.50
CA ALA A 627 -24.91 35.85 -2.86
C ALA A 627 -25.89 34.93 -3.59
N ASP A 628 -25.53 33.66 -3.82
CA ASP A 628 -26.34 32.74 -4.62
C ASP A 628 -27.66 32.38 -3.91
N VAL A 629 -27.60 32.04 -2.61
CA VAL A 629 -28.75 31.42 -1.91
C VAL A 629 -29.62 32.46 -1.22
N LEU A 630 -29.06 33.44 -0.52
CA LEU A 630 -29.83 34.43 0.23
C LEU A 630 -30.17 35.69 -0.57
N GLY A 631 -29.60 35.88 -1.77
CA GLY A 631 -29.78 37.09 -2.58
C GLY A 631 -29.12 38.33 -1.98
N MET A 632 -28.15 38.14 -1.08
CA MET A 632 -27.42 39.18 -0.38
C MET A 632 -26.08 39.41 -1.07
N GLY A 633 -25.91 40.60 -1.65
CA GLY A 633 -24.63 41.01 -2.23
C GLY A 633 -23.50 41.06 -1.18
N PRO A 634 -22.24 41.27 -1.60
CA PRO A 634 -21.09 41.34 -0.72
C PRO A 634 -21.07 42.65 0.09
N GLY A 635 -22.01 42.78 1.03
CA GLY A 635 -21.94 43.74 2.12
C GLY A 635 -20.86 43.32 3.12
N GLU A 636 -20.17 44.32 3.67
CA GLU A 636 -19.01 44.16 4.56
C GLU A 636 -19.29 43.16 5.68
N VAL A 637 -18.31 42.30 5.96
CA VAL A 637 -18.34 41.34 7.07
C VAL A 637 -17.64 42.00 8.26
N PHE A 638 -18.28 41.96 9.42
CA PHE A 638 -17.73 42.39 10.71
C PHE A 638 -16.85 41.30 11.33
#